data_AF-A0A962GCC2-F1
#
_entry.id   AF-A0A962GCC2-F1
#
_cell.length_a   1.000
_cell.length_b   1.000
_cell.length_c   1.000
_cell.angle_alpha   90.00
_cell.angle_beta   90.00
_cell.angle_gamma   90.00
#
_symmetry.space_group_name_H-M   'P 1'
#
loop_
_entity.id
_entity.type
_entity.pdbx_description
1 polymer ?
#
loop_
_entity_poly.entity_id
_entity_poly.type
_entity_poly.pdbx_seq_one_letter_code
_entity_poly.pdbx_strand_id
1 'polypeptide(L)' 'LESNRARASRHVVTRGESLSAIAARHGTSVAALRSANKLVQDSVRVGDVLEIPQG' A
#
# COMPACT_ATOMS: atom_id res chain seq x y z
N LEU A 1 5.45 10.12 25.59
CA LEU A 1 4.77 9.04 24.85
C LEU A 1 4.62 9.50 23.41
N GLU A 2 5.72 9.51 22.64
CA GLU A 2 5.63 9.82 21.22
C GLU A 2 5.13 8.57 20.51
N SER A 3 3.96 8.72 19.90
CA SER A 3 3.22 7.66 19.25
C SER A 3 4.08 6.94 18.23
N ASN A 4 4.22 5.63 18.38
CA ASN A 4 4.64 4.71 17.34
C ASN A 4 3.62 4.79 16.18
N ARG A 5 3.62 5.88 15.41
CA ARG A 5 3.03 5.89 14.08
C ARG A 5 3.90 4.91 13.33
N ALA A 6 3.39 3.69 13.13
CA ALA A 6 3.96 2.72 12.21
C ALA A 6 4.49 3.52 11.02
N ARG A 7 5.80 3.45 10.75
CA ARG A 7 6.43 4.23 9.68
C ARG A 7 5.76 3.82 8.39
N ALA A 8 4.71 4.55 8.01
CA ALA A 8 3.96 4.29 6.80
C ALA A 8 4.92 4.56 5.66
N SER A 9 5.43 3.47 5.07
CA SER A 9 6.28 3.58 3.91
C SER A 9 5.37 3.92 2.73
N ARG A 10 5.81 4.79 1.82
CA ARG A 10 5.01 5.16 0.64
C ARG A 10 5.58 4.49 -0.59
N HIS A 11 4.71 3.89 -1.39
CA HIS A 11 5.06 3.28 -2.67
C HIS A 11 4.39 4.02 -3.81
N VAL A 12 5.15 4.42 -4.82
CA VAL A 12 4.60 4.99 -6.05
C VAL A 12 4.38 3.87 -7.05
N VAL A 13 3.14 3.68 -7.48
CA VAL A 13 2.77 2.64 -8.43
C VAL A 13 3.43 2.91 -9.78
N THR A 14 4.18 1.94 -10.27
CA THR A 14 4.85 1.99 -11.57
C THR A 14 4.11 1.17 -12.63
N ARG A 15 4.46 1.36 -13.90
CA ARG A 15 3.78 0.71 -15.03
C ARG A 15 3.89 -0.82 -14.92
N GLY A 16 2.74 -1.48 -14.93
CA GLY A 16 2.65 -2.95 -14.86
C GLY A 16 2.52 -3.51 -13.44
N GLU A 17 2.51 -2.66 -12.41
CA GLU A 17 2.22 -3.12 -11.05
C GLU A 17 0.72 -3.30 -10.80
N SER A 18 0.40 -4.32 -10.02
CA SER A 18 -0.92 -4.53 -9.44
C SER A 18 -0.85 -4.39 -7.92
N LEU A 19 -2.00 -4.15 -7.29
CA LEU A 19 -2.09 -4.05 -5.83
C LEU A 19 -1.63 -5.35 -5.14
N SER A 20 -1.87 -6.52 -5.76
CA SER A 20 -1.39 -7.81 -5.29
C SER A 20 0.13 -7.99 -5.37
N ALA A 21 0.74 -7.54 -6.47
CA ALA A 21 2.20 -7.59 -6.62
C ALA A 21 2.88 -6.64 -5.61
N ILE A 22 2.32 -5.46 -5.40
CA ILE A 22 2.82 -4.49 -4.40
C ILE A 22 2.69 -5.09 -2.99
N ALA A 23 1.54 -5.68 -2.65
CA ALA A 23 1.34 -6.34 -1.36
C ALA A 23 2.41 -7.41 -1.10
N ALA A 24 2.61 -8.31 -2.08
CA ALA A 24 3.60 -9.38 -1.99
C ALA A 24 5.04 -8.84 -1.84
N ARG A 25 5.40 -7.80 -2.61
CA ARG A 25 6.73 -7.16 -2.54
C ARG A 25 7.02 -6.55 -1.17
N HIS A 26 6.00 -5.99 -0.53
CA HIS A 26 6.14 -5.33 0.77
C HIS A 26 5.80 -6.22 1.97
N GLY A 27 5.52 -7.51 1.73
CA GLY A 27 5.18 -8.45 2.81
C GLY A 27 3.88 -8.10 3.54
N THR A 28 2.95 -7.41 2.86
CA THR A 28 1.65 -7.02 3.41
C THR A 28 0.52 -7.71 2.64
N SER A 29 -0.73 -7.46 3.03
CA SER A 29 -1.89 -7.99 2.33
C SER A 29 -2.58 -6.92 1.47
N VAL A 30 -3.25 -7.36 0.41
CA VAL A 30 -4.11 -6.48 -0.40
C VAL A 30 -5.17 -5.83 0.47
N ALA A 31 -5.78 -6.57 1.40
CA ALA A 31 -6.77 -6.03 2.33
C ALA A 31 -6.20 -4.91 3.22
N ALA A 32 -4.98 -5.10 3.74
CA ALA A 32 -4.31 -4.07 4.55
C ALA A 32 -3.99 -2.83 3.71
N LEU A 33 -3.48 -3.00 2.48
CA LEU A 33 -3.26 -1.87 1.56
C LEU A 33 -4.54 -1.13 1.25
N ARG A 34 -5.65 -1.84 0.99
CA ARG A 34 -6.94 -1.22 0.72
C ARG A 34 -7.45 -0.44 1.92
N SER A 35 -7.34 -1.01 3.12
CA SER A 35 -7.76 -0.36 4.35
C SER A 35 -6.95 0.90 4.61
N ALA A 36 -5.62 0.83 4.49
CA ALA A 36 -4.73 1.98 4.66
C ALA A 36 -5.01 3.09 3.63
N ASN A 37 -5.23 2.74 2.37
CA ASN A 37 -5.42 3.69 1.27
C ASN A 37 -6.87 4.01 0.93
N LYS A 38 -7.83 3.49 1.71
CA LYS A 38 -9.28 3.62 1.49
C LYS A 38 -9.71 3.22 0.07
N LEU A 39 -9.08 2.18 -0.49
CA LEU A 39 -9.36 1.70 -1.83
C LEU A 39 -10.60 0.81 -1.85
N VAL A 40 -11.58 1.21 -2.66
CA VAL A 40 -12.82 0.45 -2.84
C VAL A 40 -12.62 -0.76 -3.76
N GLN A 41 -11.64 -0.70 -4.65
CA GLN A 41 -11.32 -1.73 -5.63
C GLN A 41 -9.83 -2.03 -5.66
N ASP A 42 -9.45 -3.17 -6.22
CA ASP A 42 -8.06 -3.60 -6.28
C ASP A 42 -7.28 -2.96 -7.46
N SER A 43 -7.91 -2.02 -8.17
CA SER A 43 -7.28 -1.31 -9.28
C SER A 43 -6.45 -0.14 -8.75
N VAL A 44 -5.23 -0.04 -9.28
CA VAL A 44 -4.29 1.04 -9.03
C VAL A 44 -3.78 1.58 -10.36
N ARG A 45 -3.50 2.88 -10.42
CA ARG A 45 -3.00 3.55 -11.61
C ARG A 45 -1.53 3.91 -11.43
N VAL A 46 -0.81 3.98 -12.54
CA VAL A 46 0.57 4.46 -12.55
C VAL A 46 0.61 5.88 -11.99
N GLY A 47 1.49 6.12 -11.03
CA GLY A 47 1.61 7.40 -10.32
C GLY A 47 0.80 7.48 -9.03
N ASP A 48 -0.07 6.51 -8.73
CA ASP A 48 -0.74 6.46 -7.43
C ASP A 48 0.28 6.27 -6.31
N VAL A 49 0.07 6.96 -5.19
CA VAL A 49 0.88 6.83 -3.99
C VAL A 49 0.12 5.99 -3.00
N LEU A 50 0.66 4.81 -2.67
CA LEU A 50 0.10 3.90 -1.69
C LEU A 50 0.86 4.01 -0.36
N GLU A 51 0.12 4.23 0.72
CA GLU A 51 0.57 3.96 2.08
C GLU A 51 0.70 2.45 2.26
N ILE A 52 1.90 2.01 2.58
CA ILE A 52 2.23 0.63 2.88
C ILE A 52 2.14 0.48 4.40
N PRO A 53 1.10 -0.20 4.92
CA PRO A 53 1.03 -0.52 6.34
C PRO A 53 2.11 -1.56 6.65
N GLN A 54 3.04 -1.19 7.53
CA GLN A 54 3.94 -2.14 8.15
C GLN A 54 3.19 -2.74 9.34
N GLY A 55 2.88 -4.03 9.25
CA GLY A 55 2.30 -4.82 10.35
C GLY A 55 3.33 -5.11 11.42
#